data_AF-A0A935M2C0-F1
#
_entry.id   AF-A0A935M2C0-F1
#
_cell.length_a   1.000
_cell.length_b   1.000
_cell.length_c   1.000
_cell.angle_alpha   90.00
_cell.angle_beta   90.00
_cell.angle_gamma   90.00
#
_symmetry.space_group_name_H-M   'P 1'
#
loop_
_entity.id
_entity.type
_entity.pdbx_description
1 polymer ?
#
loop_
_entity_poly.entity_id
_entity_poly.type
_entity_poly.pdbx_seq_one_letter_code
_entity_poly.pdbx_strand_id
1 'polypeptide(L)'
;MSSPSPTPAIAQPRSPIGRELAFLLAALGAGLILVPWLIWGVGELTLGTYGHGGPFALWGDYLRGLLAGSPAFWIVFMGPYALLLTGRVLWRLMRRS
;
A
#
# COMPACT_ATOMS: atom_id res chain seq x y z
N MET A 1 -26.29 -50.02 19.93
CA MET A 1 -25.87 -48.65 20.27
C MET A 1 -24.96 -48.16 19.16
N SER A 2 -25.48 -47.35 18.24
CA SER A 2 -24.75 -46.85 17.08
C SER A 2 -24.14 -45.49 17.42
N SER A 3 -22.82 -45.38 17.40
CA SER A 3 -22.12 -44.11 17.63
C SER A 3 -22.46 -43.09 16.54
N PRO A 4 -22.77 -41.81 16.87
CA PRO A 4 -22.99 -40.80 15.85
C PRO A 4 -21.69 -40.54 15.09
N SER A 5 -21.78 -40.58 13.76
CA SER A 5 -20.67 -40.25 12.86
C SER A 5 -20.26 -38.78 13.05
N PRO A 6 -18.95 -38.44 13.06
CA PRO A 6 -18.51 -37.05 13.17
C PRO A 6 -18.98 -36.27 11.95
N THR A 7 -19.85 -35.28 12.18
CA THR A 7 -20.25 -34.30 11.17
C THR A 7 -18.99 -33.63 10.61
N PRO A 8 -18.75 -33.66 9.29
CA PRO A 8 -17.60 -32.98 8.71
C PRO A 8 -17.73 -31.49 9.00
N ALA A 9 -16.79 -30.95 9.77
CA ALA A 9 -16.67 -29.51 9.99
C ALA A 9 -16.45 -28.84 8.64
N ILE A 10 -17.48 -28.14 8.15
CA ILE A 10 -17.40 -27.39 6.90
C ILE A 10 -16.33 -26.31 7.11
N ALA A 11 -15.15 -26.50 6.54
CA ALA A 11 -14.08 -25.52 6.57
C ALA A 11 -14.60 -24.25 5.87
N GLN A 12 -14.85 -23.20 6.65
CA GLN A 12 -15.31 -21.91 6.15
C GLN A 12 -14.30 -21.39 5.11
N PRO A 13 -14.71 -21.14 3.85
CA PRO A 13 -13.83 -20.54 2.87
C PRO A 13 -13.48 -19.13 3.34
N ARG A 14 -12.24 -18.90 3.79
CA ARG A 14 -11.73 -17.56 4.09
C ARG A 14 -11.91 -16.72 2.82
N SER A 15 -12.79 -15.71 2.88
CA SER A 15 -13.10 -14.92 1.69
C SER A 15 -11.82 -14.23 1.18
N PRO A 16 -11.47 -14.41 -0.11
CA PRO A 16 -10.27 -13.79 -0.66
C PRO A 16 -10.36 -12.25 -0.65
N ILE A 17 -11.59 -11.71 -0.62
CA ILE A 17 -11.92 -10.29 -0.60
C ILE A 17 -11.32 -9.57 0.61
N GLY A 18 -11.44 -10.15 1.82
CA GLY A 18 -10.94 -9.49 3.03
C GLY A 18 -9.42 -9.30 2.99
N ARG A 19 -8.70 -10.28 2.45
CA ARG A 19 -7.25 -10.22 2.30
C ARG A 19 -6.85 -9.18 1.25
N GLU A 20 -7.55 -9.13 0.12
CA GLU A 20 -7.27 -8.16 -0.95
C GLU A 20 -7.56 -6.72 -0.52
N LEU A 21 -8.64 -6.51 0.25
CA LEU A 21 -8.94 -5.21 0.84
C LEU A 21 -7.86 -4.78 1.84
N ALA A 22 -7.37 -5.69 2.69
CA ALA A 22 -6.29 -5.39 3.62
C ALA A 22 -5.00 -4.97 2.89
N PHE A 23 -4.66 -5.64 1.79
CA PHE A 23 -3.52 -5.26 0.95
C PHE A 23 -3.70 -3.89 0.29
N LEU A 24 -4.90 -3.61 -0.23
CA LEU A 24 -5.23 -2.31 -0.81
C LEU A 24 -5.07 -1.20 0.24
N LEU A 25 -5.70 -1.35 1.40
CA LEU A 25 -5.64 -0.36 2.48
C LEU A 25 -4.21 -0.16 2.99
N ALA A 26 -3.43 -1.24 3.14
CA ALA A 26 -2.03 -1.14 3.54
C ALA A 26 -1.19 -0.39 2.48
N ALA A 27 -1.43 -0.65 1.19
CA ALA A 27 -0.73 0.03 0.11
C ALA A 27 -1.07 1.52 0.04
N LEU A 28 -2.35 1.86 0.20
CA LEU A 28 -2.81 3.26 0.25
C LEU A 28 -2.28 3.98 1.49
N GLY A 29 -2.29 3.31 2.65
CA GLY A 29 -1.69 3.84 3.88
C GLY A 29 -0.18 4.11 3.71
N ALA A 30 0.54 3.20 3.06
CA ALA A 30 1.94 3.42 2.71
C ALA A 30 2.11 4.60 1.74
N GLY A 31 1.27 4.72 0.71
CA GLY A 31 1.27 5.84 -0.22
C GLY A 31 0.98 7.20 0.42
N LEU A 32 0.20 7.19 1.51
CA LEU A 32 -0.19 8.41 2.23
C LEU A 32 0.82 8.84 3.30
N ILE A 33 1.49 7.89 3.95
CA ILE A 33 2.34 8.15 5.12
C ILE A 33 3.81 7.89 4.79
N LEU A 34 4.12 6.68 4.33
CA LEU A 34 5.51 6.24 4.13
C LEU A 34 6.18 7.03 3.00
N VAL A 35 5.46 7.26 1.91
CA VAL A 35 6.02 7.96 0.74
C VAL A 35 6.40 9.41 1.04
N PRO A 36 5.55 10.28 1.61
CA PRO A 36 5.96 11.64 1.95
C PRO A 36 7.10 11.68 2.98
N TRP A 37 7.13 10.73 3.92
CA TRP A 37 8.25 10.62 4.86
C TRP A 37 9.56 10.22 4.17
N LEU A 38 9.51 9.29 3.22
CA LEU A 38 10.67 8.90 2.41
C LEU A 38 11.16 10.06 1.54
N ILE A 39 10.24 10.80 0.91
CA ILE A 39 10.59 11.96 0.09
C ILE A 39 11.29 13.03 0.93
N TRP A 40 10.75 13.33 2.12
CA TRP A 40 11.38 14.28 3.04
C TRP A 40 12.76 13.81 3.48
N GLY A 41 12.87 12.56 3.96
CA GLY A 41 14.14 12.03 4.46
C GLY A 41 15.22 11.92 3.39
N VAL A 42 14.88 11.43 2.19
CA VAL A 42 15.81 11.40 1.06
C VAL A 42 16.18 12.81 0.64
N GLY A 43 15.23 13.74 0.61
CA GLY A 43 15.47 15.15 0.33
C GLY A 43 16.47 15.77 1.30
N GLU A 44 16.24 15.61 2.60
CA GLU A 44 17.12 16.10 3.68
C GLU A 44 18.54 15.51 3.56
N LEU A 45 18.64 14.20 3.28
CA LEU A 45 19.93 13.50 3.17
C LEU A 45 20.71 13.89 1.91
N THR A 46 20.03 14.17 0.79
CA THR A 46 20.68 14.39 -0.51
C THR A 46 20.88 15.86 -0.85
N LEU A 47 19.96 16.73 -0.44
CA LEU A 47 19.95 18.16 -0.77
C LEU A 47 20.38 19.02 0.43
N GLY A 48 20.58 18.43 1.61
CA GLY A 48 20.82 19.13 2.86
C GLY A 48 19.51 19.64 3.48
N THR A 49 19.64 20.51 4.47
CA THR A 49 18.50 20.93 5.31
C THR A 49 17.36 21.55 4.51
N TYR A 50 16.21 20.88 4.53
CA TYR A 50 15.01 21.29 3.82
C TYR A 50 14.48 22.61 4.40
N GLY A 51 14.81 23.73 3.73
CA GLY A 51 14.46 25.08 4.18
C GLY A 51 12.96 25.44 4.10
N HIS A 52 12.14 24.62 3.45
CA HIS A 52 10.70 24.86 3.26
C HIS A 52 9.81 24.31 4.40
N GLY A 53 10.40 23.84 5.50
CA GLY A 53 9.70 23.36 6.68
C GLY A 53 9.96 21.88 6.98
N GLY A 54 9.55 21.46 8.18
CA GLY A 54 9.72 20.07 8.64
C GLY A 54 8.86 19.05 7.88
N PRO A 55 8.91 17.76 8.27
CA PRO A 55 8.22 16.67 7.56
C PRO A 55 6.70 16.88 7.45
N PHE A 56 6.09 17.55 8.42
CA PHE A 56 4.65 17.87 8.40
C PHE A 56 4.27 18.94 7.36
N ALA A 57 5.18 19.86 7.02
CA ALA A 57 4.93 20.85 5.99
C ALA A 57 4.83 20.16 4.61
N LEU A 58 5.80 19.30 4.31
CA LEU A 58 5.78 18.48 3.09
C LEU A 58 4.55 17.57 3.04
N TRP A 59 4.17 16.96 4.16
CA TRP A 59 2.96 16.15 4.24
C TRP A 59 1.70 16.95 3.94
N GLY A 60 1.58 18.17 4.47
CA GLY A 60 0.48 19.08 4.18
C GLY A 60 0.41 19.49 2.71
N ASP A 61 1.55 19.81 2.10
CA ASP A 61 1.63 20.14 0.67
C ASP A 61 1.28 18.95 -0.21
N TYR A 62 1.70 17.75 0.19
CA TYR A 62 1.34 16.49 -0.47
C TYR A 62 -0.17 16.24 -0.46
N LEU A 63 -0.82 16.41 0.70
CA LEU A 63 -2.27 16.29 0.81
C LEU A 63 -3.00 17.36 -0.01
N ARG A 64 -2.54 18.62 0.01
CA ARG A 64 -3.11 19.67 -0.83
C ARG A 64 -2.98 19.33 -2.32
N GLY A 65 -1.83 18.81 -2.75
CA GLY A 65 -1.63 18.37 -4.14
C GLY A 65 -2.57 17.24 -4.54
N LEU A 66 -2.82 16.29 -3.63
CA LEU A 66 -3.76 15.20 -3.83
C LEU A 66 -5.21 15.72 -3.97
N LEU A 67 -5.63 16.59 -3.05
CA LEU A 67 -6.97 17.20 -3.04
C LEU A 67 -7.19 18.15 -4.22
N ALA A 68 -6.13 18.82 -4.68
CA ALA A 68 -6.14 19.63 -5.90
C ALA A 68 -6.26 18.78 -7.18
N GLY A 69 -6.26 17.44 -7.07
CA GLY A 69 -6.39 16.55 -8.22
C GLY A 69 -5.13 16.47 -9.08
N SER A 70 -3.96 16.87 -8.55
CA SER A 70 -2.73 16.88 -9.35
C SER A 70 -2.29 15.46 -9.69
N PRO A 71 -2.14 15.12 -10.99
CA PRO A 71 -1.79 13.77 -11.42
C PRO A 71 -0.48 13.26 -10.82
N ALA A 72 0.51 14.14 -10.66
CA ALA A 72 1.81 13.78 -10.10
C ALA A 72 1.69 13.21 -8.68
N PHE A 73 0.91 13.86 -7.82
CA PHE A 73 0.71 13.41 -6.44
C PHE A 73 -0.09 12.11 -6.39
N TRP A 74 -1.08 11.94 -7.27
CA TRP A 74 -1.84 10.69 -7.38
C TRP A 74 -0.99 9.51 -7.85
N ILE A 75 -0.07 9.73 -8.80
CA ILE A 75 0.89 8.70 -9.23
C ILE A 75 1.77 8.27 -8.06
N VAL A 76 2.30 9.22 -7.29
CA VAL A 76 3.15 8.95 -6.13
C VAL A 76 2.36 8.19 -5.05
N PHE A 77 1.11 8.58 -4.79
CA PHE A 77 0.21 7.92 -3.85
C PHE A 77 -0.14 6.48 -4.27
N MET A 78 -0.39 6.25 -5.57
CA MET A 78 -0.70 4.94 -6.11
C MET A 78 0.54 4.05 -6.29
N GLY A 79 1.75 4.62 -6.22
CA GLY A 79 3.02 3.93 -6.47
C GLY A 79 3.18 2.61 -5.69
N PRO A 80 2.98 2.57 -4.36
CA PRO A 80 3.09 1.33 -3.58
C PRO A 80 2.09 0.26 -4.02
N TYR A 81 0.87 0.65 -4.38
CA TYR A 81 -0.15 -0.27 -4.87
C TYR A 81 0.24 -0.85 -6.25
N ALA A 82 0.71 0.01 -7.16
CA ALA A 82 1.19 -0.39 -8.48
C ALA A 82 2.42 -1.32 -8.38
N LEU A 83 3.32 -1.07 -7.43
CA LEU A 83 4.49 -1.91 -7.18
C LEU A 83 4.09 -3.31 -6.69
N LEU A 84 3.14 -3.40 -5.75
CA LEU A 84 2.62 -4.68 -5.28
C LEU A 84 1.92 -5.47 -6.39
N LEU A 85 1.12 -4.79 -7.23
CA LEU A 85 0.47 -5.39 -8.39
C LEU A 85 1.50 -5.96 -9.37
N THR A 86 2.51 -5.15 -9.72
CA THR A 86 3.56 -5.53 -10.66
C THR A 86 4.37 -6.70 -10.12
N GLY A 87 4.80 -6.64 -8.85
CA GLY A 87 5.50 -7.76 -8.19
C GLY A 87 4.67 -9.03 -8.15
N ARG A 88 3.37 -8.94 -7.89
CA ARG A 88 2.45 -10.09 -7.90
C ARG A 88 2.30 -10.69 -9.29
N VAL A 89 2.22 -9.87 -10.33
CA VAL A 89 2.15 -10.33 -11.73
C VAL A 89 3.46 -11.01 -12.12
N LEU A 90 4.60 -10.38 -11.88
CA LEU A 90 5.93 -10.93 -12.18
C LEU A 90 6.16 -12.27 -11.46
N TRP A 91 5.85 -12.33 -10.16
CA TRP A 91 5.96 -13.56 -9.38
C TRP A 91 5.09 -14.71 -9.93
N ARG A 92 3.87 -14.39 -10.41
CA ARG A 92 3.00 -15.38 -11.04
C ARG A 92 3.53 -15.84 -12.40
N LEU A 93 4.13 -14.95 -13.18
CA LEU A 93 4.76 -15.31 -14.46
C LEU A 93 5.98 -16.21 -14.23
N MET A 94 6.85 -15.87 -13.27
CA MET A 94 8.03 -16.66 -12.91
C MET A 94 7.67 -18.04 -12.35
N ARG A 95 6.58 -18.18 -11.59
CA ARG A 95 6.11 -19.48 -11.11
C ARG A 95 5.39 -20.34 -12.15
N ARG A 96 5.08 -19.77 -13.33
CA ARG A 96 4.39 -20.47 -14.43
C ARG A 96 5.33 -20.87 -15.56
N SER A 97 6.61 -20.46 -15.51
CA SER A 97 7.68 -20.86 -16.45
C SER A 97 8.58 -21.88 -15.79
#